data_AF-A0A928R542-F1
#
_entry.id   AF-A0A928R542-F1
#
_cell.length_a   1.000
_cell.length_b   1.000
_cell.length_c   1.000
_cell.angle_alpha   90.00
_cell.angle_beta   90.00
_cell.angle_gamma   90.00
#
_symmetry.space_group_name_H-M   'P 1'
#
loop_
_entity.id
_entity.type
_entity.pdbx_description
1 polymer ?
#
loop_
_entity_poly.entity_id
_entity_poly.type
_entity_poly.pdbx_seq_one_letter_code
_entity_poly.pdbx_strand_id
1 'polypeptide(L)'
;MKKIFLIFILILCISANTVSFAEDSAPTLGQRIAKEAALWLGTPYGYSDGAEGYGSPVDCSGLVMRVYEAFGIELPRSSSLQAAEGERVDLNNMIAGDIVCFMYEDGTIGHVGIYIGDNVMIHSPRSDKFVEFSRNFEDWGFAKAVYGRRIIAESDYIPREPDEVILSELNRLFAKSNSVKTNHLKDLIIPDISAQVPEVLPDWYKTVVLQIGNPLMTVDNTEKYIDPDGVAAPCIINNRTHLPLRNVAEEFGVTVEWIGGDTKEIRLSANGVVINLYVDSPVAIANGVTKYVDCVPIIIEEKTYIPIKFIADEFGWIITWDGENKKISLSGYPSEI
;
A
#
# COMPACT_ATOMS: atom_id res chain seq x y z
N MET A 1 -67.43 47.24 6.58
CA MET A 1 -66.57 47.04 5.40
C MET A 1 -65.14 46.87 5.87
N LYS A 2 -64.53 45.73 5.51
CA LYS A 2 -63.11 45.31 5.50
C LYS A 2 -62.17 45.64 6.69
N LYS A 3 -61.78 44.55 7.37
CA LYS A 3 -60.72 44.37 8.37
C LYS A 3 -59.33 44.71 7.80
N ILE A 4 -58.44 45.29 8.61
CA ILE A 4 -56.98 45.23 8.39
C ILE A 4 -56.33 44.81 9.71
N PHE A 5 -55.82 43.59 9.72
CA PHE A 5 -55.05 42.98 10.80
C PHE A 5 -53.58 43.21 10.45
N LEU A 6 -52.85 43.95 11.29
CA LEU A 6 -51.41 44.18 11.08
C LEU A 6 -50.66 42.97 11.64
N ILE A 7 -50.23 42.05 10.77
CA ILE A 7 -49.33 40.95 11.13
C ILE A 7 -47.90 41.40 10.82
N PHE A 8 -47.09 41.57 11.85
CA PHE A 8 -45.64 41.67 11.73
C PHE A 8 -45.09 40.29 11.33
N ILE A 9 -44.77 40.10 10.06
CA ILE A 9 -44.00 38.93 9.59
C ILE A 9 -42.53 39.31 9.72
N LEU A 10 -41.89 38.79 10.77
CA LEU A 10 -40.44 38.78 10.91
C LEU A 10 -39.87 37.79 9.89
N ILE A 11 -39.40 38.29 8.74
CA ILE A 11 -38.70 37.45 7.75
C ILE A 11 -37.30 37.16 8.31
N LEU A 12 -37.16 35.97 8.91
CA LEU A 12 -35.86 35.41 9.25
C LEU A 12 -35.18 34.99 7.94
N CYS A 13 -34.23 35.79 7.44
CA CYS A 13 -33.33 35.37 6.36
C CYS A 13 -32.45 34.24 6.88
N ILE A 14 -32.87 32.99 6.68
CA ILE A 14 -31.98 31.84 6.76
C ILE A 14 -31.17 31.86 5.47
N SER A 15 -29.95 32.42 5.54
CA SER A 15 -28.96 32.18 4.49
C SER A 15 -28.65 30.70 4.47
N ALA A 16 -29.14 29.99 3.45
CA ALA A 16 -28.68 28.65 3.16
C ALA A 16 -27.20 28.76 2.77
N ASN A 17 -26.31 28.48 3.72
CA ASN A 17 -24.91 28.21 3.41
C ASN A 17 -24.91 26.92 2.59
N THR A 18 -24.86 27.07 1.26
CA THR A 18 -24.49 25.97 0.38
C THR A 18 -23.04 25.65 0.68
N VAL A 19 -22.83 24.60 1.48
CA VAL A 19 -21.52 23.97 1.62
C VAL A 19 -21.20 23.39 0.25
N SER A 20 -20.36 24.09 -0.51
CA SER A 20 -19.75 23.56 -1.71
C SER A 20 -18.77 22.47 -1.26
N PHE A 21 -19.17 21.21 -1.37
CA PHE A 21 -18.18 20.13 -1.39
C PHE A 21 -17.33 20.35 -2.64
N ALA A 22 -16.04 20.65 -2.46
CA ALA A 22 -15.10 20.64 -3.57
C ALA A 22 -15.16 19.24 -4.20
N GLU A 23 -15.44 19.16 -5.50
CA GLU A 23 -15.26 17.92 -6.26
C GLU A 23 -13.80 17.50 -6.12
N ASP A 24 -13.58 16.27 -5.67
CA ASP A 24 -12.27 15.64 -5.64
C ASP A 24 -11.81 15.51 -7.10
N SER A 25 -10.90 16.39 -7.54
CA SER A 25 -10.48 16.47 -8.93
C SER A 25 -9.81 15.16 -9.34
N ALA A 26 -10.15 14.62 -10.51
CA ALA A 26 -9.56 13.40 -11.04
C ALA A 26 -8.01 13.45 -11.02
N PRO A 27 -7.32 12.34 -10.72
CA PRO A 27 -5.87 12.32 -10.56
C PRO A 27 -5.16 12.72 -11.86
N THR A 28 -4.12 13.54 -11.72
CA THR A 28 -3.30 13.99 -12.85
C THR A 28 -2.55 12.80 -13.48
N LEU A 29 -2.10 12.94 -14.73
CA LEU A 29 -1.27 11.92 -15.38
C LEU A 29 -0.04 11.55 -14.53
N GLY A 30 0.64 12.56 -13.99
CA GLY A 30 1.80 12.37 -13.14
C GLY A 30 1.52 11.57 -11.86
N GLN A 31 0.37 11.80 -11.22
CA GLN A 31 -0.06 10.98 -10.07
C GLN A 31 -0.35 9.53 -10.47
N ARG A 32 -0.91 9.29 -11.65
CA ARG A 32 -1.13 7.93 -12.17
C ARG A 32 0.18 7.23 -12.50
N ILE A 33 1.14 7.93 -13.12
CA ILE A 33 2.51 7.42 -13.37
C ILE A 33 3.20 7.04 -12.06
N ALA A 34 3.15 7.89 -11.05
CA ALA A 34 3.73 7.60 -9.73
C ALA A 34 3.09 6.36 -9.08
N LYS A 35 1.77 6.20 -9.23
CA LYS A 35 1.05 5.02 -8.74
C LYS A 35 1.43 3.75 -9.50
N GLU A 36 1.58 3.83 -10.82
CA GLU A 36 2.05 2.72 -11.65
C GLU A 36 3.48 2.32 -11.27
N ALA A 37 4.39 3.27 -11.09
CA ALA A 37 5.75 3.02 -10.63
C ALA A 37 5.78 2.26 -9.28
N ALA A 38 4.84 2.55 -8.38
CA ALA A 38 4.72 1.85 -7.10
C ALA A 38 4.37 0.36 -7.26
N LEU A 39 3.70 -0.04 -8.35
CA LEU A 39 3.46 -1.45 -8.65
C LEU A 39 4.76 -2.21 -8.95
N TRP A 40 5.84 -1.53 -9.34
CA TRP A 40 7.12 -2.17 -9.64
C TRP A 40 8.03 -2.38 -8.43
N LEU A 41 7.72 -1.79 -7.27
CA LEU A 41 8.51 -1.96 -6.05
C LEU A 41 8.77 -3.43 -5.74
N GLY A 42 9.96 -3.75 -5.24
CA GLY A 42 10.40 -5.12 -4.96
C GLY A 42 10.79 -5.95 -6.19
N THR A 43 10.68 -5.40 -7.41
CA THR A 43 11.19 -6.09 -8.61
C THR A 43 12.72 -6.12 -8.59
N PRO A 44 13.38 -7.27 -8.81
CA PRO A 44 14.84 -7.35 -8.78
C PRO A 44 15.48 -6.48 -9.88
N TYR A 45 16.66 -5.92 -9.62
CA TYR A 45 17.42 -5.28 -10.67
C TYR A 45 17.87 -6.33 -11.70
N GLY A 46 17.71 -6.03 -12.98
CA GLY A 46 18.32 -6.82 -14.03
C GLY A 46 18.21 -6.14 -15.38
N TYR A 47 19.28 -6.25 -16.17
CA TYR A 47 19.23 -5.81 -17.54
C TYR A 47 18.30 -6.73 -18.33
N SER A 48 17.19 -6.18 -18.81
CA SER A 48 16.32 -6.86 -19.76
C SER A 48 16.02 -5.93 -20.92
N ASP A 49 16.02 -6.48 -22.14
CA ASP A 49 15.52 -5.79 -23.34
C ASP A 49 13.99 -5.58 -23.29
N GLY A 50 13.38 -6.09 -22.22
CA GLY A 50 12.01 -5.89 -21.83
C GLY A 50 11.64 -6.83 -20.69
N ALA A 51 11.42 -6.30 -19.49
CA ALA A 51 10.85 -7.06 -18.39
C ALA A 51 9.50 -7.67 -18.84
N GLU A 52 9.19 -8.95 -18.60
CA GLU A 52 7.93 -9.54 -19.11
C GLU A 52 6.68 -9.06 -18.35
N GLY A 53 6.86 -8.24 -17.30
CA GLY A 53 5.81 -7.68 -16.44
C GLY A 53 6.34 -7.43 -15.03
N TYR A 54 5.46 -7.13 -14.07
CA TYR A 54 5.84 -6.97 -12.66
C TYR A 54 6.58 -8.20 -12.12
N GLY A 55 7.61 -7.98 -11.30
CA GLY A 55 8.43 -9.05 -10.73
C GLY A 55 9.51 -9.63 -11.68
N SER A 56 9.50 -9.27 -12.96
CA SER A 56 10.58 -9.60 -13.89
C SER A 56 11.75 -8.62 -13.76
N PRO A 57 13.02 -9.06 -13.74
CA PRO A 57 14.15 -8.16 -13.53
C PRO A 57 14.16 -6.95 -14.47
N VAL A 58 14.38 -5.76 -13.90
CA VAL A 58 14.33 -4.49 -14.63
C VAL A 58 15.45 -3.56 -14.17
N ASP A 59 16.10 -2.85 -15.09
CA ASP A 59 17.07 -1.81 -14.76
C ASP A 59 16.39 -0.44 -14.67
N CYS A 60 17.16 0.61 -14.35
CA CYS A 60 16.61 1.94 -14.07
C CYS A 60 15.78 2.52 -15.22
N SER A 61 16.31 2.45 -16.44
CA SER A 61 15.66 2.99 -17.63
C SER A 61 14.59 2.07 -18.18
N GLY A 62 14.74 0.74 -18.02
CA GLY A 62 13.71 -0.23 -18.30
C GLY A 62 12.47 -0.01 -17.43
N LEU A 63 12.65 0.31 -16.15
CA LEU A 63 11.53 0.61 -15.23
C LEU A 63 10.75 1.83 -15.72
N VAL A 64 11.46 2.93 -15.99
CA VAL A 64 10.84 4.17 -16.48
C VAL A 64 10.09 3.91 -17.79
N MET A 65 10.71 3.20 -18.72
CA MET A 65 10.09 2.84 -20.00
C MET A 65 8.78 2.08 -19.81
N ARG A 66 8.76 1.05 -18.96
CA ARG A 66 7.57 0.22 -18.74
C ARG A 66 6.43 0.92 -18.02
N VAL A 67 6.76 1.78 -17.05
CA VAL A 67 5.75 2.58 -16.34
C VAL A 67 5.06 3.54 -17.32
N TYR A 68 5.81 4.17 -18.22
CA TYR A 68 5.25 5.09 -19.21
C TYR A 68 4.51 4.36 -20.35
N GLU A 69 4.99 3.18 -20.75
CA GLU A 69 4.34 2.32 -21.75
C GLU A 69 2.91 1.92 -21.33
N ALA A 70 2.66 1.73 -20.02
CA ALA A 70 1.32 1.46 -19.48
C ALA A 70 0.29 2.57 -19.79
N PHE A 71 0.76 3.79 -20.10
CA PHE A 71 -0.06 4.93 -20.50
C PHE A 71 0.04 5.23 -22.01
N GLY A 72 0.60 4.31 -22.79
CA GLY A 72 0.80 4.48 -24.23
C GLY A 72 1.91 5.48 -24.59
N ILE A 73 2.81 5.79 -23.65
CA ILE A 73 3.91 6.72 -23.87
C ILE A 73 5.19 5.91 -24.10
N GLU A 74 5.69 5.92 -25.32
CA GLU A 74 6.93 5.26 -25.68
C GLU A 74 8.13 6.13 -25.28
N LEU A 75 9.01 5.57 -24.45
CA LEU A 75 10.27 6.20 -24.07
C LEU A 75 11.46 5.39 -24.62
N PRO A 76 12.58 6.05 -24.97
CA PRO A 76 13.79 5.35 -25.35
C PRO A 76 14.29 4.41 -24.25
N ARG A 77 14.93 3.30 -24.63
CA ARG A 77 15.43 2.30 -23.66
C ARG A 77 16.55 2.80 -22.74
N SER A 78 17.30 3.83 -23.14
CA SER A 78 18.48 4.33 -22.42
C SER A 78 18.15 5.49 -21.49
N SER A 79 18.70 5.49 -20.28
CA SER A 79 18.59 6.59 -19.31
C SER A 79 19.05 7.93 -19.88
N SER A 80 20.12 7.93 -20.67
CA SER A 80 20.66 9.14 -21.32
C SER A 80 19.73 9.72 -22.38
N LEU A 81 18.98 8.86 -23.09
CA LEU A 81 18.00 9.29 -24.10
C LEU A 81 16.71 9.74 -23.41
N GLN A 82 16.23 9.02 -22.39
CA GLN A 82 15.10 9.46 -21.56
C GLN A 82 15.36 10.83 -20.93
N ALA A 83 16.60 11.08 -20.50
CA ALA A 83 17.02 12.39 -19.99
C ALA A 83 17.11 13.49 -21.05
N ALA A 84 16.79 13.22 -22.32
CA ALA A 84 16.63 14.21 -23.38
C ALA A 84 15.16 14.44 -23.77
N GLU A 85 14.23 13.61 -23.30
CA GLU A 85 12.80 13.68 -23.62
C GLU A 85 12.07 14.76 -22.81
N GLY A 86 10.93 15.22 -23.34
CA GLY A 86 10.02 16.13 -22.66
C GLY A 86 10.62 17.49 -22.25
N GLU A 87 9.93 18.17 -21.34
CA GLU A 87 10.37 19.46 -20.78
C GLU A 87 11.40 19.23 -19.66
N ARG A 88 12.48 20.03 -19.67
CA ARG A 88 13.46 20.03 -18.58
C ARG A 88 12.88 20.77 -17.36
N VAL A 89 12.92 20.13 -16.20
CA VAL A 89 12.39 20.66 -14.94
C VAL A 89 13.51 20.81 -13.91
N ASP A 90 13.55 21.94 -13.21
CA ASP A 90 14.44 22.12 -12.06
C ASP A 90 13.97 21.26 -10.88
N LEU A 91 14.90 20.70 -10.10
CA LEU A 91 14.58 19.77 -9.00
C LEU A 91 13.58 20.35 -7.98
N ASN A 92 13.59 21.66 -7.77
CA ASN A 92 12.66 22.35 -6.85
C ASN A 92 11.24 22.50 -7.40
N ASN A 93 11.02 22.22 -8.69
CA ASN A 93 9.74 22.36 -9.40
C ASN A 93 9.16 21.00 -9.83
N MET A 94 9.71 19.92 -9.28
CA MET A 94 9.31 18.55 -9.60
C MET A 94 7.90 18.26 -9.11
N ILE A 95 7.13 17.57 -9.94
CA ILE A 95 5.81 17.03 -9.60
C ILE A 95 5.80 15.53 -9.83
N ALA A 96 4.88 14.84 -9.15
CA ALA A 96 4.73 13.39 -9.30
C ALA A 96 4.67 12.99 -10.78
N GLY A 97 5.39 11.93 -11.14
CA GLY A 97 5.53 11.44 -12.50
C GLY A 97 6.78 11.95 -13.24
N ASP A 98 7.36 13.09 -12.87
CA ASP A 98 8.58 13.58 -13.51
C ASP A 98 9.74 12.55 -13.38
N ILE A 99 10.52 12.37 -14.45
CA ILE A 99 11.69 11.49 -14.45
C ILE A 99 12.85 12.23 -13.80
N VAL A 100 13.40 11.72 -12.71
CA VAL A 100 14.62 12.25 -12.07
C VAL A 100 15.84 11.75 -12.82
N CYS A 101 16.73 12.65 -13.26
CA CYS A 101 17.94 12.31 -14.01
C CYS A 101 19.19 12.44 -13.14
N PHE A 102 20.04 11.41 -13.16
CA PHE A 102 21.27 11.34 -12.37
C PHE A 102 22.51 11.32 -13.25
N MET A 103 23.47 12.18 -12.88
CA MET A 103 24.76 12.32 -13.55
C MET A 103 25.87 11.67 -12.73
N TYR A 104 26.72 10.88 -13.38
CA TYR A 104 27.96 10.36 -12.80
C TYR A 104 29.06 11.42 -12.80
N GLU A 105 30.16 11.17 -12.07
CA GLU A 105 31.29 12.10 -11.97
C GLU A 105 31.94 12.44 -13.32
N ASP A 106 31.84 11.53 -14.30
CA ASP A 106 32.36 11.73 -15.67
C ASP A 106 31.47 12.64 -16.54
N GLY A 107 30.36 13.15 -16.00
CA GLY A 107 29.43 14.06 -16.66
C GLY A 107 28.35 13.36 -17.50
N THR A 108 28.34 12.02 -17.52
CA THR A 108 27.32 11.27 -18.26
C THR A 108 26.05 11.06 -17.43
N ILE A 109 24.89 11.05 -18.09
CA ILE A 109 23.66 10.57 -17.45
C ILE A 109 23.71 9.06 -17.38
N GLY A 110 23.78 8.54 -16.16
CA GLY A 110 23.93 7.12 -15.89
C GLY A 110 22.69 6.45 -15.32
N HIS A 111 21.81 7.22 -14.68
CA HIS A 111 20.71 6.65 -13.92
C HIS A 111 19.46 7.55 -13.97
N VAL A 112 18.29 6.92 -13.80
CA VAL A 112 16.97 7.58 -13.79
C VAL A 112 16.05 6.96 -12.75
N GLY A 113 15.06 7.74 -12.31
CA GLY A 113 13.96 7.30 -11.43
C GLY A 113 12.69 8.11 -11.69
N ILE A 114 11.59 7.74 -11.04
CA ILE A 114 10.30 8.43 -11.16
C ILE A 114 10.00 9.14 -9.85
N TYR A 115 9.88 10.47 -9.90
CA TYR A 115 9.53 11.29 -8.75
C TYR A 115 8.08 11.04 -8.34
N ILE A 116 7.81 10.91 -7.04
CA ILE A 116 6.46 10.62 -6.51
C ILE A 116 5.94 11.70 -5.56
N GLY A 117 6.69 12.77 -5.34
CA GLY A 117 6.37 13.82 -4.37
C GLY A 117 7.25 13.77 -3.12
N ASP A 118 7.20 14.83 -2.32
CA ASP A 118 7.86 14.94 -1.02
C ASP A 118 9.34 14.55 -0.98
N ASN A 119 10.08 14.89 -2.05
CA ASN A 119 11.48 14.52 -2.22
C ASN A 119 11.73 13.00 -2.21
N VAL A 120 10.76 12.24 -2.71
CA VAL A 120 10.82 10.79 -2.85
C VAL A 120 10.73 10.41 -4.31
N MET A 121 11.47 9.38 -4.70
CA MET A 121 11.35 8.74 -6.01
C MET A 121 11.34 7.21 -5.92
N ILE A 122 10.92 6.57 -7.00
CA ILE A 122 11.01 5.12 -7.20
C ILE A 122 12.00 4.84 -8.33
N HIS A 123 12.88 3.86 -8.15
CA HIS A 123 13.88 3.50 -9.15
C HIS A 123 14.35 2.05 -8.98
N SER A 124 14.98 1.50 -10.02
CA SER A 124 15.74 0.24 -9.95
C SER A 124 17.24 0.55 -9.79
N PRO A 125 17.85 0.45 -8.59
CA PRO A 125 19.11 1.13 -8.27
C PRO A 125 20.34 0.54 -8.96
N ARG A 126 20.59 -0.76 -8.74
CA ARG A 126 21.81 -1.49 -9.12
C ARG A 126 21.62 -2.98 -8.85
N SER A 127 22.55 -3.80 -9.31
CA SER A 127 22.43 -5.26 -9.43
C SER A 127 22.23 -6.06 -8.14
N ASP A 128 22.53 -5.52 -6.96
CA ASP A 128 22.31 -6.13 -5.64
C ASP A 128 21.02 -5.64 -4.97
N LYS A 129 20.15 -4.92 -5.70
CA LYS A 129 18.96 -4.26 -5.15
C LYS A 129 17.69 -4.62 -5.92
N PHE A 130 16.58 -4.17 -5.35
CA PHE A 130 15.25 -4.23 -5.93
C PHE A 130 14.78 -2.82 -6.23
N VAL A 131 13.71 -2.69 -7.01
CA VAL A 131 13.01 -1.43 -7.18
C VAL A 131 12.55 -0.94 -5.81
N GLU A 132 12.97 0.24 -5.42
CA GLU A 132 12.79 0.76 -4.06
C GLU A 132 12.41 2.24 -4.07
N PHE A 133 11.97 2.72 -2.91
CA PHE A 133 11.85 4.15 -2.64
C PHE A 133 13.23 4.73 -2.28
N SER A 134 13.55 5.89 -2.82
CA SER A 134 14.66 6.71 -2.37
C SER A 134 14.12 8.04 -1.87
N ARG A 135 14.33 8.33 -0.58
CA ARG A 135 14.00 9.61 0.06
C ARG A 135 15.23 10.50 0.05
N ASN A 136 15.04 11.81 -0.14
CA ASN A 136 16.15 12.76 -0.26
C ASN A 136 17.18 12.27 -1.29
N PHE A 137 16.68 12.02 -2.50
CA PHE A 137 17.41 11.32 -3.54
C PHE A 137 18.54 12.16 -4.16
N GLU A 138 18.77 13.41 -3.75
CA GLU A 138 19.57 14.36 -4.50
C GLU A 138 21.05 13.96 -4.65
N ASP A 139 21.61 13.23 -3.70
CA ASP A 139 23.01 12.78 -3.73
C ASP A 139 23.15 11.32 -3.28
N TRP A 140 23.70 10.47 -4.15
CA TRP A 140 24.04 9.08 -3.86
C TRP A 140 25.54 8.82 -3.71
N GLY A 141 26.35 9.87 -3.63
CA GLY A 141 27.80 9.79 -3.54
C GLY A 141 28.49 9.51 -4.88
N PHE A 142 28.00 8.54 -5.65
CA PHE A 142 28.55 8.19 -6.98
C PHE A 142 27.75 8.76 -8.16
N ALA A 143 26.55 9.29 -7.90
CA ALA A 143 25.70 9.95 -8.87
C ALA A 143 24.91 11.07 -8.19
N LYS A 144 24.64 12.15 -8.92
CA LYS A 144 23.88 13.31 -8.40
C LYS A 144 22.67 13.58 -9.25
N ALA A 145 21.53 13.86 -8.60
CA ALA A 145 20.36 14.36 -9.31
C ALA A 145 20.70 15.75 -9.88
N VAL A 146 20.40 15.96 -11.16
CA VAL A 146 20.79 17.20 -11.86
C VAL A 146 19.60 18.00 -12.37
N TYR A 147 18.53 17.33 -12.80
CA TYR A 147 17.26 17.92 -13.26
C TYR A 147 16.23 16.80 -13.45
N GLY A 148 14.97 17.18 -13.63
CA GLY A 148 13.92 16.27 -14.05
C GLY A 148 13.54 16.43 -15.52
N ARG A 149 12.80 15.43 -16.03
CA ARG A 149 12.07 15.50 -17.30
C ARG A 149 10.59 15.29 -17.08
N ARG A 150 9.80 16.27 -17.50
CA ARG A 150 8.35 16.17 -17.52
C ARG A 150 7.90 15.78 -18.92
N ILE A 151 7.37 14.57 -19.04
CA ILE A 151 6.84 14.10 -20.30
C ILE A 151 5.46 14.72 -20.48
N ILE A 152 5.30 15.47 -21.57
CA ILE A 152 4.06 16.12 -21.95
C ILE A 152 3.47 15.27 -23.08
N ALA A 153 2.34 14.62 -22.85
CA ALA A 153 1.63 13.91 -23.90
C ALA A 153 0.95 14.94 -24.83
N GLU A 154 1.25 14.91 -26.13
CA GLU A 154 0.46 15.63 -27.13
C GLU A 154 -0.88 14.90 -27.29
N SER A 155 -1.98 15.57 -26.94
CA SER A 155 -3.37 15.10 -26.97
C SER A 155 -3.87 14.38 -25.71
N ASP A 156 -5.09 14.75 -25.33
CA ASP A 156 -5.94 14.16 -24.27
C ASP A 156 -6.34 12.70 -24.56
N TYR A 157 -5.52 11.96 -25.32
CA TYR A 157 -5.70 10.54 -25.55
C TYR A 157 -5.30 9.78 -24.28
N ILE A 158 -6.31 9.39 -23.51
CA ILE A 158 -6.21 8.52 -22.34
C ILE A 158 -6.64 7.11 -22.77
N PRO A 159 -5.72 6.20 -23.15
CA PRO A 159 -6.07 4.80 -23.32
C PRO A 159 -6.09 4.09 -21.95
N ARG A 160 -7.25 3.49 -21.66
CA ARG A 160 -7.68 2.59 -20.57
C ARG A 160 -7.07 2.81 -19.17
N GLU A 161 -7.95 3.19 -18.23
CA GLU A 161 -7.88 2.66 -16.86
C GLU A 161 -7.49 1.17 -16.91
N PRO A 162 -6.61 0.70 -15.99
CA PRO A 162 -5.99 -0.62 -16.03
C PRO A 162 -7.04 -1.67 -16.41
N ASP A 163 -6.75 -2.42 -17.48
CA ASP A 163 -7.69 -3.20 -18.28
C ASP A 163 -9.08 -3.37 -17.66
N GLU A 164 -10.12 -2.97 -18.39
CA GLU A 164 -11.50 -3.36 -18.08
C GLU A 164 -11.65 -4.87 -17.83
N VAL A 165 -10.69 -5.75 -18.13
CA VAL A 165 -10.69 -7.15 -17.68
C VAL A 165 -10.29 -7.28 -16.21
N ILE A 166 -9.27 -6.56 -15.72
CA ILE A 166 -8.90 -6.51 -14.30
C ILE A 166 -9.95 -5.71 -13.53
N LEU A 167 -10.38 -4.55 -14.04
CA LEU A 167 -11.45 -3.76 -13.44
C LEU A 167 -12.84 -4.37 -13.62
N SER A 168 -13.17 -5.14 -14.67
CA SER A 168 -14.43 -5.90 -14.76
C SER A 168 -14.36 -7.22 -14.03
N GLU A 169 -13.21 -7.84 -13.83
CA GLU A 169 -13.11 -9.00 -12.95
C GLU A 169 -13.18 -8.52 -11.49
N LEU A 170 -12.51 -7.42 -11.13
CA LEU A 170 -12.70 -6.73 -9.85
C LEU A 170 -14.14 -6.22 -9.69
N ASN A 171 -14.73 -5.53 -10.67
CA ASN A 171 -16.12 -5.07 -10.61
C ASN A 171 -17.14 -6.21 -10.74
N ARG A 172 -16.83 -7.37 -11.31
CA ARG A 172 -17.67 -8.58 -11.29
C ARG A 172 -17.56 -9.30 -9.94
N LEU A 173 -16.40 -9.22 -9.30
CA LEU A 173 -16.19 -9.63 -7.91
C LEU A 173 -16.91 -8.68 -6.93
N PHE A 174 -17.01 -7.38 -7.24
CA PHE A 174 -17.67 -6.37 -6.39
C PHE A 174 -19.16 -6.12 -6.72
N ALA A 175 -19.62 -6.25 -7.97
CA ALA A 175 -21.03 -6.07 -8.37
C ALA A 175 -21.91 -7.29 -8.10
N LYS A 176 -21.30 -8.46 -7.83
CA LYS A 176 -22.01 -9.61 -7.21
C LYS A 176 -22.49 -9.32 -5.79
N SER A 177 -22.04 -8.22 -5.17
CA SER A 177 -22.42 -7.79 -3.83
C SER A 177 -23.68 -6.91 -3.80
N ASN A 178 -24.06 -6.22 -4.88
CA ASN A 178 -25.06 -5.15 -4.80
C ASN A 178 -26.02 -5.06 -5.99
N SER A 179 -26.88 -6.07 -6.22
CA SER A 179 -28.27 -5.88 -6.70
C SER A 179 -29.02 -7.18 -7.00
N VAL A 180 -29.58 -7.85 -5.99
CA VAL A 180 -30.82 -8.63 -6.17
C VAL A 180 -31.74 -8.40 -4.99
N LYS A 181 -32.90 -7.78 -5.26
CA LYS A 181 -34.00 -7.67 -4.32
C LYS A 181 -34.63 -9.05 -4.10
N THR A 182 -34.73 -9.40 -2.82
CA THR A 182 -35.75 -10.25 -2.16
C THR A 182 -35.93 -11.69 -2.66
N ASN A 183 -35.69 -12.59 -1.71
CA ASN A 183 -36.17 -13.98 -1.63
C ASN A 183 -35.45 -14.98 -2.55
N HIS A 184 -34.25 -15.40 -2.13
CA HIS A 184 -33.82 -16.80 -1.97
C HIS A 184 -32.32 -16.84 -1.62
N LEU A 185 -31.91 -16.08 -0.59
CA LEU A 185 -30.54 -15.99 -0.09
C LEU A 185 -30.23 -17.04 1.01
N LYS A 186 -30.95 -18.17 1.07
CA LYS A 186 -30.73 -19.18 2.12
C LYS A 186 -29.86 -20.37 1.70
N ASP A 187 -29.66 -20.63 0.40
CA ASP A 187 -29.22 -21.96 -0.02
C ASP A 187 -28.03 -22.02 -1.02
N LEU A 188 -27.23 -20.96 -1.19
CA LEU A 188 -25.93 -21.05 -1.90
C LEU A 188 -24.83 -20.23 -1.20
N ILE A 189 -23.96 -20.94 -0.49
CA ILE A 189 -22.81 -20.46 0.29
C ILE A 189 -21.52 -20.95 -0.39
N ILE A 190 -20.62 -20.04 -0.76
CA ILE A 190 -19.16 -20.18 -0.57
C ILE A 190 -18.68 -18.81 -0.05
N PRO A 191 -17.97 -18.73 1.09
CA PRO A 191 -18.15 -17.68 2.09
C PRO A 191 -17.18 -16.50 1.95
N ASP A 192 -17.69 -15.33 2.29
CA ASP A 192 -16.91 -14.21 2.80
C ASP A 192 -16.39 -14.59 4.21
N ILE A 193 -15.07 -14.76 4.36
CA ILE A 193 -14.47 -15.11 5.67
C ILE A 193 -14.34 -13.86 6.57
N SER A 194 -14.67 -12.66 6.08
CA SER A 194 -14.79 -11.45 6.91
C SER A 194 -16.23 -11.12 7.35
N ALA A 195 -17.26 -11.69 6.69
CA ALA A 195 -18.67 -11.46 7.03
C ALA A 195 -19.40 -12.66 7.68
N GLN A 196 -18.71 -13.75 7.99
CA GLN A 196 -19.19 -14.75 8.94
C GLN A 196 -18.13 -15.02 10.00
N VAL A 197 -17.82 -14.01 10.82
CA VAL A 197 -17.34 -14.32 12.17
C VAL A 197 -18.48 -15.08 12.84
N PRO A 198 -18.32 -16.38 13.15
CA PRO A 198 -19.39 -17.10 13.81
C PRO A 198 -19.70 -16.38 15.13
N GLU A 199 -20.98 -16.16 15.42
CA GLU A 199 -21.43 -15.49 16.65
C GLU A 199 -20.87 -16.18 17.90
N VAL A 200 -20.54 -17.47 17.77
CA VAL A 200 -19.75 -18.25 18.71
C VAL A 200 -18.58 -18.87 17.95
N LEU A 201 -17.35 -18.41 18.25
CA LEU A 201 -16.13 -19.06 17.79
C LEU A 201 -16.02 -20.45 18.42
N PRO A 202 -15.47 -21.45 17.71
CA PRO A 202 -15.21 -22.76 18.32
C PRO A 202 -14.36 -22.61 19.58
N ASP A 203 -14.64 -23.40 20.60
CA ASP A 203 -13.93 -23.37 21.89
C ASP A 203 -12.44 -23.72 21.78
N TRP A 204 -12.04 -24.38 20.69
CA TRP A 204 -10.66 -24.70 20.34
C TRP A 204 -9.95 -23.61 19.52
N TYR A 205 -10.62 -22.50 19.20
CA TYR A 205 -9.91 -21.34 18.64
C TYR A 205 -9.14 -20.63 19.73
N LYS A 206 -7.86 -20.37 19.47
CA LYS A 206 -7.12 -19.42 20.28
C LYS A 206 -7.61 -18.03 19.97
N THR A 207 -7.81 -17.21 21.00
CA THR A 207 -8.22 -15.81 20.86
C THR A 207 -7.23 -14.88 21.54
N VAL A 208 -6.74 -13.90 20.78
CA VAL A 208 -5.87 -12.82 21.27
C VAL A 208 -6.60 -11.49 21.13
N VAL A 209 -6.78 -10.75 22.23
CA VAL A 209 -7.39 -9.41 22.22
C VAL A 209 -6.37 -8.36 22.61
N LEU A 210 -6.31 -7.30 21.83
CA LEU A 210 -5.36 -6.20 21.92
C LEU A 210 -6.11 -4.87 21.95
N GLN A 211 -5.53 -3.85 22.56
CA GLN A 211 -6.11 -2.51 22.59
C GLN A 211 -5.06 -1.46 22.18
N ILE A 212 -5.47 -0.47 21.37
CA ILE A 212 -4.58 0.62 20.96
C ILE A 212 -3.99 1.33 22.18
N GLY A 213 -2.66 1.43 22.22
CA GLY A 213 -1.89 2.07 23.29
C GLY A 213 -1.77 1.25 24.57
N ASN A 214 -2.29 0.01 24.63
CA ASN A 214 -2.14 -0.86 25.78
C ASN A 214 -1.06 -1.93 25.51
N PRO A 215 -0.01 -2.04 26.34
CA PRO A 215 1.02 -3.07 26.18
C PRO A 215 0.58 -4.45 26.66
N LEU A 216 -0.60 -4.58 27.25
CA LEU A 216 -1.21 -5.84 27.64
C LEU A 216 -2.12 -6.36 26.52
N MET A 217 -2.11 -7.68 26.35
CA MET A 217 -3.07 -8.45 25.57
C MET A 217 -3.75 -9.49 26.46
N THR A 218 -4.90 -9.99 26.04
CA THR A 218 -5.45 -11.21 26.61
C THR A 218 -5.33 -12.35 25.62
N VAL A 219 -4.87 -13.51 26.09
CA VAL A 219 -4.84 -14.77 25.35
C VAL A 219 -5.77 -15.73 26.06
N ASP A 220 -6.87 -16.12 25.42
CA ASP A 220 -7.91 -16.98 26.00
C ASP A 220 -8.36 -16.50 27.40
N ASN A 221 -8.58 -15.19 27.53
CA ASN A 221 -8.94 -14.47 28.76
C ASN A 221 -7.84 -14.36 29.83
N THR A 222 -6.64 -14.85 29.57
CA THR A 222 -5.48 -14.66 30.45
C THR A 222 -4.69 -13.43 30.00
N GLU A 223 -4.54 -12.45 30.88
CA GLU A 223 -3.77 -11.25 30.59
C GLU A 223 -2.26 -11.54 30.55
N LYS A 224 -1.57 -10.99 29.55
CA LYS A 224 -0.12 -11.07 29.35
C LYS A 224 0.40 -9.79 28.74
N TYR A 225 1.67 -9.47 28.98
CA TYR A 225 2.35 -8.44 28.20
C TYR A 225 2.56 -8.92 26.77
N ILE A 226 2.39 -8.00 25.81
CA ILE A 226 2.63 -8.30 24.39
C ILE A 226 4.12 -8.58 24.17
N ASP A 227 5.01 -7.87 24.85
CA ASP A 227 6.46 -8.05 24.73
C ASP A 227 7.10 -8.16 26.12
N PRO A 228 8.24 -8.87 26.31
CA PRO A 228 8.81 -9.13 27.63
C PRO A 228 9.17 -7.87 28.43
N ASP A 229 9.43 -6.76 27.77
CA ASP A 229 9.72 -5.47 28.41
C ASP A 229 8.47 -4.68 28.82
N GLY A 230 7.28 -5.11 28.38
CA GLY A 230 6.01 -4.46 28.69
C GLY A 230 5.82 -3.08 28.07
N VAL A 231 6.58 -2.71 27.03
CA VAL A 231 6.53 -1.39 26.40
C VAL A 231 5.76 -1.39 25.07
N ALA A 232 5.88 -2.45 24.27
CA ALA A 232 5.27 -2.48 22.94
C ALA A 232 3.74 -2.48 23.02
N ALA A 233 3.09 -1.58 22.28
CA ALA A 233 1.63 -1.48 22.26
C ALA A 233 1.11 -1.25 20.83
N PRO A 234 -0.06 -1.80 20.47
CA PRO A 234 -0.73 -1.53 19.20
C PRO A 234 -0.89 -0.03 18.95
N CYS A 235 -0.63 0.44 17.74
CA CYS A 235 -0.73 1.86 17.40
C CYS A 235 -1.48 2.08 16.08
N ILE A 236 -2.00 3.30 15.89
CA ILE A 236 -2.60 3.72 14.63
C ILE A 236 -1.65 4.71 13.97
N ILE A 237 -1.22 4.39 12.76
CA ILE A 237 -0.36 5.25 11.93
C ILE A 237 -1.02 5.32 10.55
N ASN A 238 -1.21 6.52 10.01
CA ASN A 238 -1.86 6.76 8.72
C ASN A 238 -3.22 6.04 8.58
N ASN A 239 -4.04 6.08 9.64
CA ASN A 239 -5.36 5.43 9.68
C ASN A 239 -5.31 3.89 9.51
N ARG A 240 -4.16 3.26 9.82
CA ARG A 240 -3.95 1.82 9.79
C ARG A 240 -3.42 1.32 11.12
N THR A 241 -3.95 0.18 11.56
CA THR A 241 -3.55 -0.47 12.81
C THR A 241 -2.26 -1.25 12.60
N HIS A 242 -1.26 -0.93 13.41
CA HIS A 242 0.03 -1.60 13.44
C HIS A 242 0.17 -2.35 14.75
N LEU A 243 0.60 -3.61 14.67
CA LEU A 243 0.81 -4.46 15.84
C LEU A 243 2.29 -4.84 15.98
N PRO A 244 2.83 -4.86 17.22
CA PRO A 244 4.07 -5.56 17.50
C PRO A 244 3.82 -7.07 17.35
N LEU A 245 4.23 -7.63 16.21
CA LEU A 245 3.64 -8.86 15.70
C LEU A 245 4.20 -10.13 16.35
N ARG A 246 5.50 -10.16 16.68
CA ARG A 246 6.22 -11.40 17.02
C ARG A 246 5.45 -12.27 18.00
N ASN A 247 5.21 -11.75 19.19
CA ASN A 247 4.61 -12.51 20.28
C ASN A 247 3.12 -12.76 20.05
N VAL A 248 2.44 -11.89 19.29
CA VAL A 248 1.04 -12.11 18.89
C VAL A 248 0.96 -13.29 17.92
N ALA A 249 1.84 -13.37 16.93
CA ALA A 249 1.85 -14.43 15.93
C ALA A 249 2.33 -15.76 16.52
N GLU A 250 3.33 -15.73 17.41
CA GLU A 250 3.84 -16.91 18.13
C GLU A 250 2.78 -17.55 19.03
N GLU A 251 1.81 -16.79 19.56
CA GLU A 251 0.67 -17.37 20.29
C GLU A 251 -0.17 -18.30 19.40
N PHE A 252 -0.29 -18.00 18.11
CA PHE A 252 -0.94 -18.88 17.12
C PHE A 252 -0.02 -19.99 16.59
N GLY A 253 1.20 -20.13 17.15
CA GLY A 253 2.20 -21.13 16.74
C GLY A 253 2.99 -20.74 15.49
N VAL A 254 2.92 -19.47 15.06
CA VAL A 254 3.71 -18.98 13.93
C VAL A 254 5.15 -18.75 14.34
N THR A 255 6.08 -19.32 13.56
CA THR A 255 7.51 -19.01 13.70
C THR A 255 7.80 -17.68 13.01
N VAL A 256 8.40 -16.74 13.75
CA VAL A 256 8.78 -15.41 13.25
C VAL A 256 10.31 -15.28 13.24
N GLU A 257 10.91 -15.25 12.05
CA GLU A 257 12.34 -15.10 11.87
C GLU A 257 12.67 -13.69 11.37
N TRP A 258 13.63 -13.04 12.02
CA TRP A 258 14.26 -11.85 11.48
C TRP A 258 15.48 -12.29 10.67
N ILE A 259 15.41 -12.15 9.34
CA ILE A 259 16.54 -12.48 8.46
C ILE A 259 17.51 -11.29 8.37
N GLY A 260 17.01 -10.06 8.53
CA GLY A 260 17.86 -8.89 8.78
C GLY A 260 18.82 -8.51 7.65
N GLY A 261 19.96 -7.92 8.01
CA GLY A 261 20.96 -7.43 7.06
C GLY A 261 20.46 -6.27 6.18
N ASP A 262 20.99 -6.16 4.97
CA ASP A 262 20.58 -5.15 3.98
C ASP A 262 19.13 -5.34 3.50
N THR A 263 18.57 -6.54 3.66
CA THR A 263 17.22 -6.92 3.18
C THR A 263 16.10 -6.53 4.13
N LYS A 264 16.39 -6.30 5.42
CA LYS A 264 15.38 -6.00 6.47
C LYS A 264 14.14 -6.91 6.41
N GLU A 265 14.37 -8.20 6.19
CA GLU A 265 13.32 -9.18 5.94
C GLU A 265 12.81 -9.82 7.25
N ILE A 266 11.49 -9.97 7.32
CA ILE A 266 10.75 -10.69 8.36
C ILE A 266 10.07 -11.88 7.68
N ARG A 267 10.41 -13.09 8.12
CA ARG A 267 9.79 -14.32 7.63
C ARG A 267 8.87 -14.91 8.68
N LEU A 268 7.62 -15.16 8.29
CA LEU A 268 6.62 -15.86 9.09
C LEU A 268 6.35 -17.22 8.47
N SER A 269 6.24 -18.26 9.29
CA SER A 269 5.85 -19.58 8.79
C SER A 269 5.09 -20.41 9.81
N ALA A 270 4.06 -21.10 9.33
CA ALA A 270 3.25 -22.07 10.09
C ALA A 270 2.43 -22.92 9.13
N ASN A 271 2.15 -24.19 9.44
CA ASN A 271 1.21 -25.04 8.68
C ASN A 271 1.46 -25.07 7.16
N GLY A 272 2.72 -24.97 6.71
CA GLY A 272 3.07 -24.92 5.29
C GLY A 272 2.84 -23.57 4.60
N VAL A 273 2.28 -22.58 5.31
CA VAL A 273 2.22 -21.18 4.87
C VAL A 273 3.54 -20.49 5.19
N VAL A 274 4.08 -19.74 4.23
CA VAL A 274 5.29 -18.92 4.38
C VAL A 274 4.99 -17.51 3.88
N ILE A 275 5.31 -16.51 4.70
CA ILE A 275 5.16 -15.09 4.37
C ILE A 275 6.50 -14.40 4.59
N ASN A 276 7.01 -13.71 3.58
CA ASN A 276 8.16 -12.83 3.68
C ASN A 276 7.68 -11.39 3.56
N LEU A 277 8.02 -10.57 4.55
CA LEU A 277 7.72 -9.16 4.64
C LEU A 277 9.03 -8.37 4.71
N TYR A 278 9.02 -7.14 4.23
CA TYR A 278 10.21 -6.29 4.23
C TYR A 278 9.90 -4.94 4.88
N VAL A 279 10.75 -4.49 5.79
CA VAL A 279 10.59 -3.19 6.45
C VAL A 279 10.62 -2.06 5.42
N ASP A 280 9.72 -1.08 5.59
CA ASP A 280 9.51 0.06 4.69
C ASP A 280 9.01 -0.32 3.28
N SER A 281 8.59 -1.57 3.07
CA SER A 281 8.13 -2.09 1.78
C SER A 281 6.65 -2.47 1.81
N PRO A 282 5.87 -2.10 0.78
CA PRO A 282 4.51 -2.58 0.58
C PRO A 282 4.47 -3.97 -0.06
N VAL A 283 5.62 -4.59 -0.31
CA VAL A 283 5.71 -5.89 -0.96
C VAL A 283 5.83 -6.99 0.09
N ALA A 284 5.04 -8.04 -0.11
CA ALA A 284 5.12 -9.28 0.63
C ALA A 284 5.25 -10.45 -0.36
N ILE A 285 5.88 -11.54 0.04
CA ILE A 285 5.85 -12.80 -0.69
C ILE A 285 5.11 -13.81 0.18
N ALA A 286 3.93 -14.24 -0.25
CA ALA A 286 3.17 -15.27 0.44
C ALA A 286 3.14 -16.54 -0.41
N ASN A 287 3.65 -17.64 0.13
CA ASN A 287 3.73 -18.94 -0.55
C ASN A 287 4.42 -18.86 -1.93
N GLY A 288 5.45 -18.03 -2.04
CA GLY A 288 6.19 -17.79 -3.29
C GLY A 288 5.48 -16.86 -4.27
N VAL A 289 4.32 -16.29 -3.92
CA VAL A 289 3.57 -15.34 -4.74
C VAL A 289 3.74 -13.93 -4.19
N THR A 290 4.16 -13.00 -5.04
CA THR A 290 4.24 -11.57 -4.68
C THR A 290 2.85 -10.99 -4.45
N LYS A 291 2.68 -10.30 -3.33
CA LYS A 291 1.46 -9.63 -2.90
C LYS A 291 1.79 -8.22 -2.40
N TYR A 292 0.79 -7.34 -2.46
CA TYR A 292 0.91 -5.97 -1.97
C TYR A 292 0.13 -5.81 -0.67
N VAL A 293 0.77 -5.20 0.32
CA VAL A 293 0.16 -4.80 1.58
C VAL A 293 -0.20 -3.32 1.52
N ASP A 294 -1.39 -2.99 2.02
CA ASP A 294 -1.93 -1.63 2.02
C ASP A 294 -1.29 -0.70 3.07
N CYS A 295 -0.35 -1.24 3.84
CA CYS A 295 0.34 -0.62 4.95
C CYS A 295 1.68 -1.36 5.12
N VAL A 296 2.79 -0.66 5.31
CA VAL A 296 4.13 -1.29 5.29
C VAL A 296 4.57 -1.71 6.69
N PRO A 297 5.37 -2.77 6.84
CA PRO A 297 6.08 -3.05 8.08
C PRO A 297 7.03 -1.88 8.44
N ILE A 298 7.08 -1.48 9.71
CA ILE A 298 7.92 -0.39 10.20
C ILE A 298 8.69 -0.82 11.45
N ILE A 299 9.77 -0.11 11.78
CA ILE A 299 10.48 -0.28 13.05
C ILE A 299 10.22 0.93 13.95
N ILE A 300 9.73 0.67 15.16
CA ILE A 300 9.58 1.67 16.23
C ILE A 300 10.34 1.16 17.44
N GLU A 301 11.32 1.95 17.92
CA GLU A 301 12.12 1.60 19.11
C GLU A 301 12.66 0.15 19.06
N GLU A 302 13.30 -0.20 17.94
CA GLU A 302 13.88 -1.54 17.66
C GLU A 302 12.86 -2.68 17.48
N LYS A 303 11.56 -2.40 17.56
CA LYS A 303 10.50 -3.40 17.38
C LYS A 303 9.84 -3.29 16.03
N THR A 304 9.56 -4.44 15.43
CA THR A 304 8.88 -4.50 14.14
C THR A 304 7.36 -4.46 14.34
N TYR A 305 6.72 -3.49 13.68
CA TYR A 305 5.29 -3.28 13.65
C TYR A 305 4.76 -3.58 12.26
N ILE A 306 3.70 -4.38 12.18
CA ILE A 306 3.23 -4.94 10.91
C ILE A 306 1.72 -4.75 10.76
N PRO A 307 1.21 -4.51 9.54
CA PRO A 307 -0.22 -4.62 9.23
C PRO A 307 -0.75 -6.04 9.50
N ILE A 308 -1.56 -6.18 10.54
CA ILE A 308 -2.07 -7.50 10.95
C ILE A 308 -3.03 -8.12 9.93
N LYS A 309 -3.73 -7.29 9.14
CA LYS A 309 -4.75 -7.75 8.21
C LYS A 309 -4.20 -8.73 7.18
N PHE A 310 -3.10 -8.37 6.53
CA PHE A 310 -2.50 -9.22 5.51
C PHE A 310 -2.09 -10.59 6.07
N ILE A 311 -1.44 -10.60 7.23
CA ILE A 311 -0.97 -11.83 7.88
C ILE A 311 -2.14 -12.72 8.28
N ALA A 312 -3.18 -12.15 8.87
CA ALA A 312 -4.38 -12.89 9.22
C ALA A 312 -5.07 -13.48 8.00
N ASP A 313 -5.18 -12.74 6.89
CA ASP A 313 -5.78 -13.25 5.66
C ASP A 313 -5.00 -14.47 5.12
N GLU A 314 -3.66 -14.45 5.16
CA GLU A 314 -2.81 -15.57 4.71
C GLU A 314 -2.82 -16.79 5.65
N PHE A 315 -2.90 -16.57 6.97
CA PHE A 315 -2.97 -17.66 7.97
C PHE A 315 -4.42 -18.11 8.28
N GLY A 316 -5.42 -17.47 7.68
CA GLY A 316 -6.84 -17.78 7.90
C GLY A 316 -7.36 -17.38 9.28
N TRP A 317 -6.77 -16.36 9.90
CA TRP A 317 -7.25 -15.80 11.16
C TRP A 317 -8.42 -14.85 10.94
N ILE A 318 -9.34 -14.86 11.89
CA ILE A 318 -10.44 -13.91 11.97
C ILE A 318 -9.94 -12.67 12.69
N ILE A 319 -10.14 -11.50 12.08
CA ILE A 319 -9.90 -10.18 12.71
C ILE A 319 -11.23 -9.48 12.92
N THR A 320 -11.42 -8.92 14.12
CA THR A 320 -12.44 -7.92 14.39
C THR A 320 -11.84 -6.62 14.92
N TRP A 321 -12.51 -5.51 14.58
CA TRP A 321 -12.19 -4.17 15.08
C TRP A 321 -13.38 -3.59 15.82
N ASP A 322 -13.20 -3.28 17.09
CA ASP A 322 -14.12 -2.48 17.89
C ASP A 322 -13.60 -1.05 17.93
N GLY A 323 -14.20 -0.18 17.12
CA GLY A 323 -13.80 1.22 17.00
C GLY A 323 -14.13 2.07 18.22
N GLU A 324 -15.12 1.69 19.01
CA GLU A 324 -15.51 2.42 20.22
C GLU A 324 -14.47 2.20 21.33
N ASN A 325 -14.08 0.95 21.54
CA ASN A 325 -13.10 0.58 22.57
C ASN A 325 -11.66 0.53 22.06
N LYS A 326 -11.45 0.75 20.75
CA LYS A 326 -10.18 0.64 20.03
C LYS A 326 -9.51 -0.73 20.24
N LYS A 327 -10.30 -1.80 20.15
CA LYS A 327 -9.83 -3.18 20.35
C LYS A 327 -9.73 -3.94 19.04
N ILE A 328 -8.67 -4.73 18.93
CA ILE A 328 -8.47 -5.72 17.88
C ILE A 328 -8.65 -7.09 18.52
N SER A 329 -9.46 -7.95 17.93
CA SER A 329 -9.49 -9.37 18.32
C SER A 329 -9.04 -10.24 17.15
N LEU A 330 -8.12 -11.15 17.43
CA LEU A 330 -7.60 -12.16 16.52
C LEU A 330 -8.06 -13.52 17.02
N SER A 331 -8.65 -14.31 16.15
CA SER A 331 -9.08 -15.67 16.50
C SER A 331 -8.77 -16.63 15.37
N GLY A 332 -8.19 -17.79 15.68
CA GLY A 332 -7.78 -18.75 14.66
C GLY A 332 -7.37 -20.09 15.24
N TYR A 333 -7.12 -21.05 14.36
CA TYR A 333 -6.57 -22.34 14.76
C TYR A 333 -5.13 -22.14 15.23
N PRO A 334 -4.78 -22.50 16.48
CA PRO A 334 -3.39 -22.57 16.88
C PRO A 334 -2.71 -23.67 16.05
N SER A 335 -1.64 -23.34 15.34
CA SER A 335 -0.87 -24.37 14.63
C SER A 335 -0.26 -25.34 15.64
N GLU A 336 -0.36 -26.64 15.37
CA GLU A 336 0.41 -27.63 16.12
C GLU A 336 1.91 -27.36 15.86
N ILE A 337 2.69 -27.24 16.94
CA ILE A 337 4.15 -27.03 16.91
C ILE A 337 4.86 -28.31 16.48
#